data_AF-A0A7M3MUU8-F1
#
_entry.id   AF-A0A7M3MUU8-F1
#
_cell.length_a   1.000
_cell.length_b   1.000
_cell.length_c   1.000
_cell.angle_alpha   90.00
_cell.angle_beta   90.00
_cell.angle_gamma   90.00
#
_symmetry.space_group_name_H-M   'P 1'
#
loop_
_entity.id
_entity.type
_entity.pdbx_description
1 polymer ?
#
loop_
_entity_poly.entity_id
_entity_poly.type
_entity_poly.pdbx_seq_one_letter_code
_entity_poly.pdbx_strand_id
1 'polypeptide(L)' 'MQKQKERKLDTDQKALEVNLNPSIYGTFAEIGAGQEVARYFFKVGAAAGTIAKTMSAYDKTY' A
#
# COMPACT_ATOMS: atom_id res chain seq x y z
N MET A 1 27.96 12.45 -13.59
CA MET A 1 26.86 11.64 -13.03
C MET A 1 25.90 12.57 -12.30
N GLN A 2 24.76 12.91 -12.91
CA GLN A 2 23.75 13.73 -12.24
C GLN A 2 23.10 12.88 -11.15
N LYS A 3 23.22 13.30 -9.89
CA LYS A 3 22.43 12.71 -8.79
C LYS A 3 20.97 12.99 -9.11
N GLN A 4 20.19 11.94 -9.40
CA GLN A 4 18.74 12.05 -9.47
C GLN A 4 18.26 12.66 -8.16
N LYS A 5 17.65 13.84 -8.24
CA LYS A 5 17.01 14.53 -7.13
C LYS A 5 15.97 13.56 -6.56
N GLU A 6 16.13 13.12 -5.32
CA GLU A 6 15.16 12.22 -4.66
C GLU A 6 13.76 12.80 -4.81
N ARG A 7 12.95 12.16 -5.67
CA ARG A 7 11.59 12.61 -5.92
C ARG A 7 10.77 12.21 -4.70
N LYS A 8 10.52 13.18 -3.81
CA LYS A 8 9.65 12.96 -2.65
C LYS A 8 8.22 12.77 -3.16
N LEU A 9 7.83 11.51 -3.37
CA LEU A 9 6.48 11.14 -3.76
C LEU A 9 5.53 11.35 -2.59
N ASP A 10 4.35 11.89 -2.87
CA ASP A 10 3.23 11.87 -1.93
C ASP A 10 2.77 10.43 -1.67
N THR A 11 2.10 10.20 -0.54
CA THR A 11 1.61 8.86 -0.16
C THR A 11 0.73 8.24 -1.25
N ASP A 12 -0.14 9.02 -1.88
CA ASP A 12 -1.03 8.53 -2.93
C ASP A 12 -0.21 8.09 -4.17
N GLN A 13 0.87 8.82 -4.50
CA GLN A 13 1.74 8.47 -5.63
C GLN A 13 2.53 7.17 -5.37
N LYS A 14 3.01 6.98 -4.14
CA LYS A 14 3.70 5.75 -3.74
C LYS A 14 2.77 4.54 -3.81
N ALA A 15 1.54 4.69 -3.32
CA ALA A 15 0.56 3.61 -3.36
C ALA A 15 0.19 3.24 -4.80
N LEU A 16 0.03 4.24 -5.68
CA LEU A 16 -0.25 3.99 -7.10
C LEU A 16 0.92 3.29 -7.80
N GLU A 17 2.16 3.70 -7.54
CA GLU A 17 3.35 3.07 -8.13
C GLU A 17 3.44 1.59 -7.77
N VAL A 18 3.14 1.23 -6.52
CA VAL A 18 3.07 -0.17 -6.09
C VAL A 18 1.93 -0.92 -6.78
N ASN A 19 0.74 -0.30 -6.90
CA ASN A 19 -0.41 -0.93 -7.57
C ASN A 19 -0.19 -1.19 -9.06
N LEU A 20 0.64 -0.37 -9.71
CA LEU A 20 0.98 -0.52 -11.12
C LEU A 20 2.15 -1.48 -11.36
N ASN A 21 2.81 -1.96 -10.30
CA ASN A 21 3.94 -2.86 -10.43
C ASN A 21 3.46 -4.31 -10.61
N PRO A 22 3.64 -4.91 -11.80
CA PRO A 22 3.15 -6.26 -12.08
C PRO A 22 3.87 -7.35 -11.29
N SER A 23 5.00 -7.04 -10.66
CA SER A 23 5.76 -7.97 -9.83
C SER A 23 5.24 -8.06 -8.39
N ILE A 24 4.25 -7.24 -8.01
CA ILE A 24 3.73 -7.17 -6.65
C ILE A 24 2.25 -7.58 -6.66
N TYR A 25 1.99 -8.76 -6.10
CA TYR A 25 0.63 -9.25 -5.85
C TYR A 25 0.61 -10.05 -4.55
N GLY A 26 -0.30 -9.74 -3.63
CA GLY A 26 -0.33 -10.42 -2.33
C GLY A 26 -1.39 -9.91 -1.36
N THR A 27 -1.11 -10.08 -0.07
CA THR A 27 -2.04 -9.73 1.02
C THR A 27 -1.46 -8.63 1.90
N PHE A 28 -2.27 -7.65 2.26
CA PHE A 28 -1.92 -6.71 3.34
C PHE A 28 -2.39 -7.26 4.70
N ALA A 29 -1.46 -7.30 5.66
CA ALA A 29 -1.76 -7.51 7.07
C ALA A 29 -1.28 -6.29 7.84
N GLU A 30 -2.19 -5.62 8.55
CA GLU A 30 -1.88 -4.42 9.33
C GLU A 30 -2.31 -4.56 10.80
N ILE A 31 -1.61 -3.87 11.70
CA ILE A 31 -1.94 -3.73 13.12
C ILE A 31 -1.83 -2.26 13.52
N GLY A 32 -2.82 -1.73 14.24
CA GLY A 32 -2.79 -0.36 14.78
C GLY A 32 -2.95 0.77 13.76
N ALA A 33 -3.05 0.46 12.45
CA ALA A 33 -3.22 1.45 11.39
C ALA A 33 -4.68 1.80 11.08
N GLY A 34 -5.65 1.16 11.75
CA GLY A 34 -7.07 1.50 11.63
C GLY A 34 -7.65 1.31 10.23
N GLN A 35 -7.19 0.32 9.46
CA GLN A 35 -7.58 0.05 8.06
C GLN A 35 -7.07 1.06 7.03
N GLU A 36 -6.22 2.00 7.44
CA GLU A 36 -5.77 3.08 6.57
C GLU A 36 -4.74 2.63 5.54
N VAL A 37 -3.96 1.57 5.81
CA VAL A 37 -2.96 1.08 4.84
C VAL A 37 -3.70 0.62 3.59
N ALA A 38 -4.60 -0.35 3.73
CA ALA A 38 -5.41 -0.85 2.62
C ALA A 38 -6.20 0.27 1.93
N ARG A 39 -6.76 1.22 2.70
CA ARG A 39 -7.53 2.35 2.17
C ARG A 39 -6.73 3.16 1.15
N TYR A 40 -5.45 3.47 1.40
CA TYR A 40 -4.63 4.23 0.44
C TYR A 40 -4.51 3.51 -0.90
N PHE A 41 -4.20 2.20 -0.88
CA PHE A 41 -4.03 1.43 -2.11
C PHE A 41 -5.35 1.22 -2.85
N PHE A 42 -6.48 1.05 -2.16
CA PHE A 42 -7.78 1.00 -2.84
C PHE A 42 -8.18 2.35 -3.44
N LYS A 43 -7.96 3.45 -2.73
CA LYS A 43 -8.35 4.81 -3.15
C LYS A 43 -7.67 5.24 -4.46
N VAL A 44 -6.39 4.91 -4.64
CA VAL A 44 -5.59 5.39 -5.78
C VAL A 44 -5.81 4.59 -7.07
N GLY A 45 -6.56 3.48 -7.02
CA GLY A 45 -6.87 2.64 -8.19
C GLY A 45 -5.80 1.61 -8.53
N ALA A 46 -6.06 0.77 -9.55
CA ALA A 46 -5.21 -0.37 -9.96
C ALA A 46 -4.97 -1.47 -8.90
N ALA A 47 -5.59 -1.38 -7.71
CA ALA A 47 -5.43 -2.33 -6.62
C ALA A 47 -5.73 -3.80 -6.98
N ALA A 48 -6.58 -4.07 -7.98
CA ALA A 48 -6.89 -5.42 -8.43
C ALA A 48 -5.65 -6.17 -8.96
N GLY A 49 -4.65 -5.45 -9.47
CA GLY A 49 -3.37 -6.01 -9.92
C GLY A 49 -2.40 -6.34 -8.79
N THR A 50 -2.71 -5.97 -7.54
CA THR A 50 -1.75 -6.00 -6.42
C THR A 50 -2.29 -6.61 -5.14
N ILE A 51 -3.59 -6.47 -4.86
CA ILE A 51 -4.20 -6.89 -3.60
C ILE A 51 -5.10 -8.10 -3.84
N ALA A 52 -4.69 -9.25 -3.32
CA ALA A 52 -5.51 -10.45 -3.22
C ALA A 52 -6.46 -10.40 -2.01
N LYS A 53 -5.98 -9.87 -0.88
CA LYS A 53 -6.73 -9.79 0.38
C LYS A 53 -6.18 -8.68 1.28
N THR A 54 -7.00 -8.16 2.17
CA THR A 54 -6.57 -7.30 3.28
C THR A 54 -7.08 -7.86 4.62
N MET A 55 -6.28 -7.70 5.67
CA MET A 55 -6.62 -8.13 7.03
C MET A 55 -6.07 -7.13 8.04
N SER A 56 -6.85 -6.85 9.07
CA SER A 56 -6.43 -6.01 10.19
C SER A 56 -6.45 -6.82 11.48
N ALA A 57 -5.34 -6.78 12.19
CA ALA A 57 -5.20 -7.33 13.52
C ALA A 57 -5.45 -6.22 14.55
N TYR A 58 -6.19 -6.58 15.58
CA TYR A 58 -6.42 -5.74 16.75
C TYR A 58 -5.87 -6.48 17.98
N ASP A 59 -5.51 -5.70 19.00
CA ASP A 59 -5.04 -6.27 20.26
C ASP A 59 -6.06 -7.28 20.81
N LYS A 60 -5.56 -8.42 21.27
CA LYS A 60 -6.38 -9.44 21.91
C LYS A 60 -6.17 -9.33 23.41
N THR A 61 -7.05 -8.60 24.07
CA THR A 61 -7.10 -8.55 25.53
C THR A 61 -7.59 -9.91 26.05
N TYR A 62 -6.82 -10.52 26.96
CA TYR A 62 -7.12 -11.81 27.61
C TYR A 62 -7.72 -11.59 29.00
#